data_AF-A0A9P5VLK9-F1
#
_entry.id   AF-A0A9P5VLK9-F1
#
_cell.length_a   1.000
_cell.length_b   1.000
_cell.length_c   1.000
_cell.angle_alpha   90.00
_cell.angle_beta   90.00
_cell.angle_gamma   90.00
#
_symmetry.space_group_name_H-M   'P 1'
#
loop_
_entity.id
_entity.type
_entity.pdbx_description
1 polymer ?
#
loop_
_entity_poly.entity_id
_entity_poly.type
_entity_poly.pdbx_seq_one_letter_code
_entity_poly.pdbx_strand_id
1 'polypeptide(L)' 'MIALRVSNLIALFATVLAMSTAMGAAVPAVDGKGCYQCLIAPKCHEPCPEGQYCHIIQPKCHDCGSAECKPLPK' A
#
# COMPACT_ATOMS: atom_id res chain seq x y z
N MET A 1 4.68 43.48 23.61
CA MET A 1 5.54 42.64 22.75
C MET A 1 5.08 41.17 22.79
N ILE A 2 3.89 40.84 22.27
CA ILE A 2 3.38 39.45 22.26
C ILE A 2 2.79 39.06 20.89
N ALA A 3 2.45 40.03 20.03
CA ALA A 3 1.83 39.76 18.74
C ALA A 3 2.79 39.29 17.63
N LEU A 4 4.12 39.47 17.78
CA LEU A 4 5.08 39.14 16.71
C LEU A 4 5.62 37.70 16.74
N ARG A 5 5.36 36.91 17.78
CA ARG A 5 5.93 35.55 17.92
C ARG A 5 4.98 34.43 17.47
N VAL A 6 3.68 34.72 17.32
CA VAL A 6 2.65 33.72 16.98
C VAL A 6 2.53 33.53 15.46
N SER A 7 2.75 34.59 14.67
CA SER A 7 2.62 34.52 13.20
C SER A 7 3.67 33.63 12.52
N ASN A 8 4.87 33.51 13.09
CA ASN A 8 5.95 32.73 12.47
C ASN A 8 5.82 31.21 12.73
N LEU A 9 5.07 30.81 13.77
CA LEU A 9 4.82 29.40 14.08
C LEU A 9 3.69 28.82 13.21
N ILE A 10 2.68 29.62 12.85
CA ILE A 10 1.56 29.17 12.00
C ILE A 10 2.03 28.94 10.55
N ALA A 11 2.95 29.78 10.05
CA ALA A 11 3.52 29.63 8.71
C ALA A 11 4.34 28.32 8.53
N LEU A 12 4.93 27.80 9.61
CA LEU A 12 5.70 26.56 9.59
C LEU A 12 4.82 25.30 9.56
N PHE A 13 3.61 25.34 10.10
CA PHE A 13 2.69 24.18 10.08
C PHE A 13 1.94 24.05 8.75
N ALA A 14 1.70 25.15 8.04
CA ALA A 14 1.00 25.12 6.75
C ALA A 14 1.83 24.50 5.61
N THR A 15 3.16 24.55 5.67
CA THR A 15 4.03 23.99 4.62
C THR A 15 4.21 22.48 4.72
N VAL A 16 4.09 21.89 5.91
CA VAL A 16 4.23 20.43 6.08
C VAL A 16 3.02 19.68 5.51
N LEU A 17 1.82 20.25 5.60
CA LEU A 17 0.60 19.64 5.05
C LEU A 17 0.55 19.66 3.50
N ALA A 18 1.33 20.52 2.85
CA ALA A 18 1.37 20.62 1.40
C ALA A 18 2.26 19.56 0.72
N MET A 19 3.05 18.79 1.49
CA MET A 19 3.95 17.77 0.95
C MET A 19 3.36 16.34 1.02
N SER A 20 2.21 16.13 1.66
CA SER A 20 1.69 14.77 1.93
C SER A 20 0.75 14.20 0.86
N THR A 21 0.37 14.96 -0.17
CA THR A 21 -0.59 14.48 -1.20
C THR A 21 0.06 14.04 -2.52
N ALA A 22 1.39 14.01 -2.62
CA ALA A 22 2.08 13.46 -3.79
C ALA A 22 2.38 11.94 -3.69
N MET A 23 1.62 11.21 -2.87
CA MET A 23 1.59 9.74 -2.87
C MET A 23 0.18 9.25 -3.22
N GLY A 24 -0.45 9.84 -4.24
CA GLY A 24 -1.27 9.00 -5.09
C GLY A 24 -0.31 7.97 -5.66
N ALA A 25 -0.48 6.68 -5.32
CA ALA A 25 0.24 5.61 -5.96
C ALA A 25 -0.04 5.72 -7.46
N ALA A 26 0.83 6.47 -8.17
CA ALA A 26 0.88 6.49 -9.60
C ALA A 26 1.33 5.08 -9.96
N VAL A 27 0.36 4.16 -10.05
CA VAL A 27 0.55 2.94 -10.80
C VAL A 27 0.93 3.46 -12.19
N PRO A 28 2.16 3.21 -12.67
CA PRO A 28 2.50 3.66 -14.00
C PRO A 28 1.44 3.06 -14.92
N ALA A 29 0.75 3.92 -15.68
CA ALA A 29 -0.10 3.47 -16.75
C ALA A 29 0.83 2.83 -17.78
N VAL A 30 1.09 1.54 -17.59
CA VAL A 30 1.87 0.72 -18.50
C VAL A 30 1.11 0.72 -19.82
N ASP A 31 1.67 1.42 -20.81
CA ASP A 31 1.39 1.17 -22.23
C ASP A 31 1.25 -0.33 -22.42
N GLY A 32 0.04 -0.79 -22.77
CA GLY A 32 -0.48 -2.15 -22.57
C GLY A 32 0.21 -3.28 -23.35
N LYS A 33 1.53 -3.39 -23.25
CA LYS A 33 2.39 -4.44 -23.82
C LYS A 33 3.37 -5.03 -22.80
N GLY A 34 3.33 -4.63 -21.53
CA GLY A 34 4.18 -5.16 -20.46
C GLY A 34 3.40 -5.75 -19.30
N CYS A 35 3.84 -6.90 -18.77
CA CYS A 35 3.28 -7.43 -17.53
C CYS A 35 3.73 -6.60 -16.32
N TYR A 36 2.88 -6.46 -15.30
CA TYR A 36 3.29 -5.92 -14.00
C TYR A 36 4.31 -6.87 -13.35
N GLN A 37 5.43 -6.30 -12.91
CA GLN A 37 6.40 -7.03 -12.11
C GLN A 37 6.15 -6.74 -10.63
N CYS A 38 5.60 -7.71 -9.94
CA CYS A 38 5.30 -7.60 -8.53
C CYS A 38 6.57 -7.86 -7.72
N LEU A 39 6.99 -6.88 -6.94
CA LEU A 39 8.26 -6.90 -6.19
C LEU A 39 8.22 -7.86 -4.99
N ILE A 40 7.02 -8.28 -4.57
CA ILE A 40 6.81 -9.09 -3.37
C ILE A 40 5.85 -10.22 -3.72
N ALA A 41 6.23 -11.45 -3.39
CA ALA A 41 5.36 -12.61 -3.54
C ALA A 41 4.18 -12.53 -2.53
N PRO A 42 2.96 -12.87 -2.94
CA PRO A 42 1.82 -12.93 -2.02
C PRO A 42 2.09 -13.95 -0.92
N LYS A 43 1.86 -13.53 0.32
CA LYS A 43 1.99 -14.34 1.53
C LYS A 43 0.92 -13.94 2.53
N CYS A 44 0.43 -14.89 3.33
CA CYS A 44 -0.42 -14.55 4.46
C CYS A 44 0.41 -13.73 5.45
N HIS A 45 -0.15 -12.61 5.92
CA HIS A 45 0.54 -11.70 6.86
C HIS A 45 0.85 -12.40 8.18
N GLU A 46 -0.02 -13.34 8.57
CA GLU A 46 0.03 -14.09 9.82
C GLU A 46 -0.23 -15.59 9.54
N PRO A 47 0.16 -16.48 10.46
CA PRO A 47 -0.29 -17.86 10.40
C PRO A 47 -1.82 -17.89 10.39
N CYS A 48 -2.39 -18.66 9.46
CA CYS A 48 -3.83 -18.82 9.42
C CYS A 48 -4.34 -19.47 10.72
N PRO A 49 -5.56 -19.15 11.17
CA PRO A 49 -6.17 -19.77 12.35
C PRO A 49 -6.21 -21.30 12.23
N GLU A 50 -6.34 -22.00 13.36
CA GLU A 50 -6.53 -23.46 13.35
C GLU A 50 -7.69 -23.87 12.42
N GLY A 51 -7.48 -24.94 11.67
CA GLY A 51 -8.45 -25.42 10.68
C GLY A 51 -8.43 -24.68 9.34
N GLN A 52 -7.49 -23.75 9.13
CA GLN A 52 -7.30 -23.02 7.88
C GLN A 52 -5.89 -23.21 7.33
N TYR A 53 -5.75 -23.06 6.01
CA TYR A 53 -4.46 -23.03 5.33
C TYR A 53 -4.32 -21.73 4.55
N CYS A 54 -3.07 -21.30 4.35
CA CYS A 54 -2.78 -20.14 3.51
C CYS A 54 -2.89 -20.56 2.04
N HIS A 55 -3.94 -20.08 1.36
CA HIS A 55 -4.13 -20.27 -0.07
C HIS A 55 -3.48 -19.13 -0.84
N ILE A 56 -2.45 -19.43 -1.63
CA ILE A 56 -1.75 -18.47 -2.47
C ILE A 56 -2.38 -18.45 -3.86
N ILE A 57 -2.94 -17.30 -4.24
CA ILE A 57 -3.40 -17.00 -5.59
C ILE A 57 -2.19 -16.47 -6.36
N GLN A 58 -1.80 -17.20 -7.40
CA GLN A 58 -0.60 -16.91 -8.18
C GLN A 58 -0.73 -15.58 -8.96
N PRO A 59 0.35 -14.77 -9.03
CA PRO A 59 0.37 -13.57 -9.84
C PRO A 59 0.18 -13.88 -11.34
N LYS A 60 -0.48 -12.97 -12.05
CA LYS A 60 -0.67 -12.98 -13.50
C LYS A 60 -0.11 -11.69 -14.11
N CYS A 61 -0.07 -11.62 -15.44
CA CYS A 61 0.54 -10.52 -16.19
C CYS A 61 0.07 -9.11 -15.77
N HIS A 62 -1.11 -8.96 -15.18
CA HIS A 62 -1.59 -7.68 -14.65
C HIS A 62 -2.17 -7.78 -13.24
N ASP A 63 -1.75 -8.79 -12.49
CA ASP A 63 -2.30 -9.09 -11.16
C ASP A 63 -1.19 -9.63 -10.27
N CYS A 64 -0.97 -9.04 -9.10
CA CYS A 64 0.10 -9.48 -8.20
C CYS A 64 -0.23 -10.73 -7.38
N GLY A 65 -1.37 -11.36 -7.65
CA GLY A 65 -1.88 -12.42 -6.83
C GLY A 65 -2.27 -11.90 -5.45
N SER A 66 -2.71 -12.83 -4.62
CA SER A 66 -3.05 -12.54 -3.23
C SER A 66 -2.88 -13.80 -2.40
N ALA A 67 -2.90 -13.64 -1.08
CA ALA A 67 -2.88 -14.74 -0.16
C ALA A 67 -4.08 -14.60 0.76
N GLU A 68 -4.84 -15.67 0.92
CA GLU A 68 -6.05 -15.70 1.74
C GLU A 68 -6.03 -16.95 2.62
N CYS A 69 -6.49 -16.84 3.86
CA CYS A 69 -6.74 -18.01 4.68
C CYS A 69 -8.06 -18.68 4.24
N LYS A 70 -7.99 -19.95 3.85
CA LYS A 70 -9.15 -20.76 3.47
C LYS A 70 -9.30 -21.94 4.44
N PRO A 71 -10.52 -22.41 4.71
CA PRO A 71 -10.73 -23.61 5.53
C PRO A 71 -10.08 -24.84 4.87
N LEU A 72 -9.56 -25.76 5.68
CA LEU A 72 -9.01 -27.03 5.18
C LEU A 72 -10.06 -27.81 4.37
N PRO A 73 -9.71 -28.36 3.20
CA PRO A 73 -10.60 -29.25 2.48
C PRO A 73 -10.91 -30.47 3.36
N LYS A 74 -12.19 -30.86 3.40
CA LYS A 74 -12.68 -32.03 4.14
C LYS A 74 -12.21 -33.34 3.53
#